data_AF-A0A3A1NMI0-F1
#
_entry.id   AF-A0A3A1NMI0-F1
#
_cell.length_a   1.000
_cell.length_b   1.000
_cell.length_c   1.000
_cell.angle_alpha   90.00
_cell.angle_beta   90.00
_cell.angle_gamma   90.00
#
_symmetry.space_group_name_H-M   'P 1'
#
loop_
_entity.id
_entity.type
_entity.pdbx_description
1 polymer ?
#
loop_
_entity_poly.entity_id
_entity_poly.type
_entity_poly.pdbx_seq_one_letter_code
_entity_poly.pdbx_strand_id
1 'polypeptide(L)'
;MKTEELKKQKSIDLEPFYEALEDDPKLLEEALEILLEMVNFEPLSIKKLALFIKEDSRNLYNEIVELYKSTQDKSNTPSCCGGH
;
A
#
# COMPACT_ATOMS: atom_id res chain seq x y z
N MET A 1 10.75 -1.73 38.87
CA MET A 1 10.13 -0.42 38.58
C MET A 1 10.71 0.26 37.31
N LYS A 2 10.89 -0.47 36.20
CA LYS A 2 11.21 0.14 34.87
C LYS A 2 10.31 -0.37 33.74
N THR A 3 9.47 -1.37 34.01
CA THR A 3 8.64 -2.07 33.01
C THR A 3 7.18 -1.59 33.01
N GLU A 4 6.77 -0.80 34.00
CA GLU A 4 5.40 -0.28 34.11
C GLU A 4 5.22 1.07 33.43
N GLU A 5 6.30 1.87 33.32
CA GLU A 5 6.28 3.15 32.59
C GLU A 5 6.23 2.96 31.06
N LEU A 6 6.78 1.86 30.53
CA LEU A 6 6.66 1.48 29.11
C LEU A 6 5.26 0.95 28.76
N LYS A 7 4.58 0.27 29.68
CA LYS A 7 3.20 -0.22 29.46
C LYS A 7 2.16 0.91 29.50
N LYS A 8 2.48 2.05 30.12
CA LYS A 8 1.65 3.26 30.15
C LYS A 8 1.93 4.23 29.01
N GLN A 9 2.85 3.92 28.08
CA GLN A 9 2.92 4.63 26.80
C GLN A 9 1.77 4.16 25.91
N LYS A 10 0.57 4.66 26.27
CA LYS A 10 -0.66 4.76 25.50
C LYS A 10 -1.03 3.48 24.73
N SER A 11 -1.98 2.70 25.27
CA SER A 11 -3.00 2.15 24.37
C SER A 11 -3.64 3.37 23.71
N ILE A 12 -3.19 3.70 22.49
CA ILE A 12 -3.82 4.74 21.70
C ILE A 12 -5.24 4.23 21.46
N ASP A 13 -6.21 4.97 21.95
CA ASP A 13 -7.60 4.70 21.62
C ASP A 13 -7.81 5.10 20.17
N LEU A 14 -8.03 4.11 19.32
CA LEU A 14 -8.22 4.29 17.89
C LEU A 14 -9.70 4.40 17.53
N GLU A 15 -10.62 4.17 18.48
CA GLU A 15 -12.05 4.22 18.22
C GLU A 15 -12.50 5.56 17.61
N PRO A 16 -12.07 6.73 18.14
CA PRO A 16 -12.47 8.01 17.54
C PRO A 16 -11.93 8.22 16.12
N PHE A 17 -10.81 7.59 15.80
CA PHE A 17 -10.25 7.62 14.44
C PHE A 17 -11.09 6.75 13.50
N TYR A 18 -11.51 5.56 13.94
CA TYR A 18 -12.38 4.69 13.15
C TYR A 18 -13.76 5.30 12.95
N GLU A 19 -14.38 5.85 14.00
CA GLU A 19 -15.67 6.56 13.91
C GLU A 19 -15.61 7.68 12.86
N ALA A 20 -14.53 8.48 12.84
CA ALA A 20 -14.36 9.53 11.84
C ALA A 20 -14.31 8.98 10.40
N LEU A 21 -13.63 7.85 10.17
CA LEU A 21 -13.55 7.22 8.85
C LEU A 21 -14.87 6.57 8.42
N GLU A 22 -15.64 6.03 9.37
CA GLU A 22 -16.96 5.45 9.11
C GLU A 22 -18.00 6.53 8.80
N ASP A 23 -17.95 7.66 9.52
CA ASP A 23 -18.87 8.80 9.35
C ASP A 23 -18.61 9.57 8.04
N ASP A 24 -17.35 9.73 7.65
CA ASP A 24 -16.96 10.38 6.39
C ASP A 24 -15.89 9.57 5.63
N PRO A 25 -16.31 8.64 4.75
CA PRO A 25 -15.40 7.83 3.96
C PRO A 25 -14.43 8.64 3.07
N LYS A 26 -14.75 9.91 2.76
CA LYS A 26 -13.86 10.79 1.99
C LYS A 26 -12.54 11.04 2.69
N LEU A 27 -12.53 11.02 4.02
CA LEU A 27 -11.30 11.16 4.80
C LEU A 27 -10.31 10.03 4.48
N LEU A 28 -10.81 8.82 4.24
CA LEU A 28 -9.96 7.71 3.84
C LEU A 28 -9.47 7.87 2.39
N GLU A 29 -10.33 8.35 1.49
CA GLU A 29 -9.95 8.64 0.10
C GLU A 29 -8.83 9.70 0.04
N GLU A 30 -9.00 10.83 0.73
CA GLU A 30 -7.99 11.90 0.82
C GLU A 30 -6.68 11.39 1.44
N ALA A 31 -6.76 10.57 2.50
CA ALA A 31 -5.58 9.98 3.11
C ALA A 31 -4.81 9.07 2.14
N LEU A 32 -5.52 8.31 1.30
CA LEU A 32 -4.91 7.47 0.27
C LEU A 32 -4.29 8.29 -0.86
N GLU A 33 -4.90 9.40 -1.26
CA GLU A 33 -4.33 10.33 -2.25
C GLU A 33 -3.00 10.92 -1.75
N ILE A 34 -2.97 11.41 -0.50
CA ILE A 34 -1.75 11.92 0.13
C ILE A 34 -0.67 10.84 0.18
N LEU A 35 -1.04 9.60 0.53
CA LEU A 35 -0.10 8.49 0.58
C LEU A 35 0.45 8.15 -0.81
N LEU A 36 -0.37 8.24 -1.86
CA LEU A 36 0.06 8.07 -3.24
C LEU A 36 1.04 9.17 -3.68
N GLU A 37 0.78 10.42 -3.30
CA GLU A 37 1.71 11.52 -3.52
C GLU A 37 3.06 11.25 -2.84
N MET A 38 3.06 10.84 -1.57
CA MET A 38 4.30 10.51 -0.84
C MET A 38 5.12 9.41 -1.53
N VAL A 39 4.46 8.37 -2.05
CA VAL A 39 5.09 7.30 -2.85
C VAL A 39 5.81 7.88 -4.07
N ASN A 40 5.22 8.86 -4.74
CA ASN A 40 5.83 9.49 -5.93
C ASN A 40 7.05 10.35 -5.59
N PHE A 41 7.06 11.00 -4.42
CA PHE A 41 8.15 11.90 -4.02
C PHE A 41 9.27 11.21 -3.22
N GLU A 42 8.98 10.07 -2.58
CA GLU A 42 9.92 9.37 -1.70
C GLU A 42 10.08 7.87 -2.04
N PRO A 43 11.21 7.48 -2.68
CA PRO A 43 11.43 6.08 -3.09
C PRO A 43 11.45 5.05 -1.94
N LEU A 44 11.81 5.47 -0.72
CA LEU A 44 11.77 4.60 0.46
C LEU A 44 10.34 4.33 0.95
N SER A 45 9.42 5.26 0.71
CA SER A 45 8.02 5.16 1.09
C SER A 45 7.29 4.11 0.23
N ILE A 46 7.69 3.98 -1.05
CA ILE A 46 7.24 2.88 -1.93
C ILE A 46 7.52 1.50 -1.34
N LYS A 47 8.75 1.26 -0.86
CA LYS A 47 9.14 -0.05 -0.32
C LYS A 47 8.38 -0.42 0.95
N LYS A 48 8.11 0.57 1.81
CA LYS A 48 7.33 0.38 3.04
C LYS A 48 5.88 0.04 2.72
N LEU A 49 5.26 0.75 1.78
CA LEU A 49 3.90 0.46 1.34
C LEU A 49 3.80 -0.92 0.67
N ALA A 50 4.76 -1.26 -0.19
CA ALA A 50 4.81 -2.59 -0.81
C ALA A 50 4.93 -3.72 0.22
N LEU A 51 5.68 -3.51 1.31
CA LEU A 51 5.78 -4.46 2.41
C LEU A 51 4.44 -4.61 3.14
N PHE A 52 3.79 -3.49 3.47
CA PHE A 52 2.47 -3.48 4.10
C PHE A 52 1.44 -4.24 3.25
N ILE A 53 1.38 -3.98 1.94
CA ILE A 53 0.48 -4.69 1.03
C ILE A 53 0.76 -6.20 1.04
N LYS A 54 2.03 -6.60 1.01
CA LYS A 54 2.42 -8.02 1.02
C LYS A 54 2.04 -8.72 2.32
N GLU A 55 2.17 -8.06 3.46
CA GLU A 55 1.94 -8.65 4.78
C GLU A 55 0.46 -8.65 5.17
N ASP A 56 -0.23 -7.53 4.95
CA ASP A 56 -1.58 -7.29 5.49
C ASP A 56 -2.70 -7.34 4.43
N SER A 57 -2.38 -7.33 3.13
CA SER A 57 -3.39 -7.32 2.06
C SER A 57 -3.07 -8.32 0.93
N ARG A 58 -3.17 -9.62 1.26
CA ARG A 58 -2.85 -10.73 0.32
C ARG A 58 -3.60 -10.65 -1.02
N ASN A 59 -4.87 -10.23 -1.01
CA ASN A 59 -5.66 -10.13 -2.24
C ASN A 59 -5.09 -9.04 -3.15
N LEU A 60 -4.85 -7.84 -2.61
CA LEU A 60 -4.26 -6.74 -3.35
C LEU A 60 -2.85 -7.09 -3.87
N TYR A 61 -2.05 -7.79 -3.05
CA TYR A 61 -0.75 -8.30 -3.50
C TYR A 61 -0.88 -9.22 -4.72
N ASN A 62 -1.81 -10.18 -4.69
CA ASN A 62 -2.01 -11.13 -5.78
C ASN A 62 -2.45 -10.41 -7.08
N GLU A 63 -3.38 -9.46 -6.98
CA GLU A 63 -3.82 -8.66 -8.12
C GLU A 63 -2.67 -7.87 -8.76
N ILE A 64 -1.83 -7.22 -7.94
CA ILE A 64 -0.66 -6.48 -8.43
C ILE A 64 0.34 -7.41 -9.12
N VAL A 65 0.59 -8.60 -8.56
CA VAL A 65 1.50 -9.60 -9.16
C VAL A 65 0.95 -10.11 -10.50
N GLU A 66 -0.35 -10.37 -10.59
CA GLU A 66 -1.00 -10.79 -11.83
C GLU A 66 -0.88 -9.71 -12.91
N LEU A 67 -1.17 -8.45 -12.56
CA LEU A 67 -1.00 -7.30 -13.45
C LEU A 67 0.44 -7.19 -13.96
N TYR A 68 1.43 -7.28 -13.07
CA TYR A 68 2.84 -7.23 -13.45
C TYR A 68 3.25 -8.36 -14.42
N LYS A 69 2.78 -9.59 -14.19
CA LYS A 69 3.07 -10.70 -15.10
C LYS A 69 2.42 -10.49 -16.48
N SER A 70 1.17 -10.02 -16.49
CA SER A 70 0.44 -9.76 -17.74
C SER A 70 1.09 -8.69 -18.63
N THR A 71 1.78 -7.70 -18.02
CA THR A 71 2.52 -6.67 -18.77
C THR A 71 3.85 -7.20 -19.30
N GLN A 72 4.49 -8.14 -18.60
CA GLN A 72 5.69 -8.81 -19.12
C GLN A 72 5.39 -9.75 -20.29
N ASP A 73 4.32 -10.53 -20.21
CA ASP A 73 3.94 -11.46 -21.29
C ASP A 73 3.60 -10.72 -22.60
N LYS A 74 3.04 -9.50 -22.51
CA LYS A 74 2.84 -8.62 -23.68
C LYS A 74 4.14 -8.06 -24.27
N SER A 75 5.20 -7.95 -23.47
CA SER A 75 6.52 -7.50 -23.97
C SER A 75 7.35 -8.63 -24.61
N ASN A 76 7.00 -9.88 -24.33
CA ASN A 76 7.72 -11.07 -24.79
C ASN A 76 7.13 -11.69 -26.08
N THR A 77 6.10 -11.12 -26.69
CA THR A 77 5.70 -11.53 -28.04
C THR A 77 6.80 -11.13 -29.03
N PRO A 78 7.44 -12.09 -29.73
CA PRO A 78 8.45 -11.74 -30.71
C PRO A 78 7.81 -10.86 -31.77
N SER A 79 8.40 -9.69 -32.01
CA SER A 79 8.07 -8.85 -33.16
C SER A 79 8.10 -9.72 -34.41
N CYS A 80 6.94 -10.01 -34.99
CA CYS A 80 6.78 -10.85 -36.17
C CYS A 80 7.19 -10.11 -37.47
N CYS A 81 8.02 -9.08 -37.35
CA CYS A 81 8.52 -8.26 -38.45
C CYS A 81 10.04 -8.48 -38.64
N GLY A 82 10.44 -9.73 -38.86
CA GLY A 82 11.67 -10.06 -39.58
C GLY A 82 11.32 -10.25 -41.05
N GLY A 83 11.57 -9.26 -41.89
CA GLY A 83 11.17 -9.32 -43.30
C GLY A 83 11.64 -8.16 -44.18
N HIS A 84 12.95 -8.02 -44.34
CA HIS A 84 13.61 -7.85 -45.64
C HIS A 84 15.12 -8.09 -45.53
#